data_AF-A0A0M0K8W9-F1
#
_entry.id   AF-A0A0M0K8W9-F1
#
_cell.length_a   1.000
_cell.length_b   1.000
_cell.length_c   1.000
_cell.angle_alpha   90.00
_cell.angle_beta   90.00
_cell.angle_gamma   90.00
#
_symmetry.space_group_name_H-M   'P 1'
#
loop_
_entity.id
_entity.type
_entity.pdbx_description
1 polymer ?
#
loop_
_entity_poly.entity_id
_entity_poly.type
_entity_poly.pdbx_seq_one_letter_code
_entity_poly.pdbx_strand_id
1 'polypeptide(L)'
;MADIKLQIKKAKDEAFAKLGISQADLDKLNSVPLIVAFVGLLVNLLLLASMANFAWLKATALNRGQPFTAYLSLTNVQFGTASNPTVDSYIFCGGKKNDCSLGSLCAMTPDPSKWDNGSPKSTPVEAWCAAGRAGATAVGLLWLALIPGLAATAFTALYAAKEIPMVAKMAQQIEKGFGFTDYMQKGIICCCWAALWLLLFVAMTMYALMIPDTLGWGVVELEASFGLLRFSFVLVSLAGAVLTMTLFSLWKSENVAEAWMEFQSTKLLSFKKGLYLALMLQLVLYLLMIIDTVDWSALLIVLAGFYLDAKNRNFMLMYLVLVAVSILFDIVKLAGMPSFENMTPGQSFGATLWMCIFSLKFVIVGFIFAYETREKEAEVGAFSRFDEAQLDLRDDEIAE
;
A
#
# COMPACT_ATOMS: atom_id res chain seq x y z
N MET A 1 19.74 -21.19 -20.16
CA MET A 1 18.93 -20.93 -18.94
C MET A 1 19.47 -21.64 -17.70
N ALA A 2 19.93 -22.89 -17.79
CA ALA A 2 20.59 -23.60 -16.68
C ALA A 2 21.92 -22.96 -16.25
N ASP A 3 22.71 -22.48 -17.21
CA ASP A 3 24.03 -21.89 -16.97
C ASP A 3 23.97 -20.55 -16.22
N ILE A 4 22.95 -19.74 -16.53
CA ILE A 4 22.66 -18.47 -15.83
C ILE A 4 22.27 -18.73 -14.37
N LYS A 5 21.44 -19.76 -14.11
CA LYS A 5 21.09 -20.15 -12.75
C LYS A 5 22.31 -20.62 -11.95
N LEU A 6 23.25 -21.32 -12.60
CA LEU A 6 24.48 -21.79 -11.97
C LEU A 6 25.44 -20.64 -11.64
N GLN A 7 25.56 -19.65 -12.54
CA GLN A 7 26.39 -18.47 -12.30
C GLN A 7 25.81 -17.55 -11.24
N ILE A 8 24.48 -17.35 -11.22
CA ILE A 8 23.79 -16.62 -10.15
C ILE A 8 24.00 -17.32 -8.81
N LYS A 9 23.93 -18.65 -8.77
CA LYS A 9 24.17 -19.42 -7.55
C LYS A 9 25.62 -19.27 -7.06
N LYS A 10 26.62 -19.38 -7.93
CA LYS A 10 28.03 -19.16 -7.56
C LYS A 10 28.30 -17.74 -7.07
N ALA A 11 27.79 -16.71 -7.76
CA ALA A 11 27.96 -15.32 -7.35
C ALA A 11 27.28 -15.03 -6.00
N LYS A 12 26.11 -15.64 -5.79
CA LYS A 12 25.38 -15.61 -4.52
C LYS A 12 26.22 -16.25 -3.40
N ASP A 13 26.73 -17.45 -3.62
CA ASP A 13 27.52 -18.22 -2.65
C ASP A 13 28.85 -17.53 -2.31
N GLU A 14 29.52 -16.90 -3.29
CA GLU A 14 30.75 -16.11 -3.08
C GLU A 14 30.48 -14.81 -2.31
N ALA A 15 29.37 -14.13 -2.57
CA ALA A 15 28.96 -12.93 -1.83
C ALA A 15 28.60 -13.27 -0.37
N PHE A 16 27.91 -14.39 -0.14
CA PHE A 16 27.57 -14.88 1.20
C PHE A 16 28.80 -15.38 1.97
N ALA A 17 29.74 -16.04 1.28
CA ALA A 17 31.01 -16.45 1.87
C ALA A 17 31.86 -15.25 2.34
N LYS A 18 31.88 -14.14 1.57
CA LYS A 18 32.55 -12.89 1.99
C LYS A 18 31.92 -12.24 3.22
N LEU A 19 30.63 -12.49 3.46
CA LEU A 19 29.90 -11.99 4.63
C LEU A 19 29.89 -12.98 5.80
N GLY A 20 30.50 -14.17 5.65
CA GLY A 20 30.51 -15.21 6.68
C GLY A 20 29.15 -15.84 6.96
N ILE A 21 28.21 -15.76 6.02
CA ILE A 21 26.83 -16.28 6.12
C ILE A 21 26.77 -17.59 5.33
N SER A 22 26.44 -18.71 5.97
CA SER A 22 26.24 -19.98 5.26
C SER A 22 24.82 -20.09 4.71
N GLN A 23 24.61 -20.94 3.70
CA GLN A 23 23.28 -21.17 3.13
C GLN A 23 22.30 -21.78 4.17
N ALA A 24 22.82 -22.55 5.13
CA ALA A 24 22.07 -23.10 6.25
C ALA A 24 21.70 -22.05 7.32
N ASP A 25 22.37 -20.88 7.33
CA ASP A 25 22.00 -19.77 8.20
C ASP A 25 20.82 -18.97 7.63
N LEU A 26 20.61 -19.01 6.31
CA LEU A 26 19.46 -18.37 5.65
C LEU A 26 18.14 -19.09 5.94
N ASP A 27 18.18 -20.42 6.07
CA ASP A 27 17.01 -21.25 6.39
C ASP A 27 16.56 -21.08 7.86
N LYS A 28 17.40 -20.47 8.70
CA LYS A 28 17.12 -20.18 10.12
C LYS A 28 16.53 -18.79 10.35
N LEU A 29 16.47 -17.92 9.35
CA LEU A 29 15.86 -16.60 9.54
C LEU A 29 14.35 -16.75 9.74
N ASN A 30 13.85 -16.11 10.81
CA ASN A 30 12.42 -15.94 10.96
C ASN A 30 11.90 -15.06 9.81
N SER A 31 11.13 -15.66 8.91
CA SER A 31 10.74 -15.04 7.65
C SER A 31 9.83 -13.82 7.85
N VAL A 32 9.01 -13.79 8.90
CA VAL A 32 8.05 -12.71 9.12
C VAL A 32 8.73 -11.40 9.53
N PRO A 33 9.57 -11.34 10.60
CA PRO A 33 10.33 -10.14 10.92
C PRO A 33 11.25 -9.67 9.78
N LEU A 34 11.81 -10.59 8.99
CA LEU A 34 12.63 -10.24 7.83
C LEU A 34 11.82 -9.52 6.75
N ILE A 35 10.63 -10.03 6.40
CA ILE A 35 9.71 -9.37 5.45
C ILE A 35 9.30 -8.00 6.00
N VAL A 36 8.96 -7.91 7.29
CA VAL A 36 8.57 -6.65 7.92
C VAL A 36 9.72 -5.63 7.89
N ALA A 37 10.97 -6.06 8.10
CA ALA A 37 12.12 -5.19 7.97
C ALA A 37 12.30 -4.67 6.53
N PHE A 38 12.07 -5.51 5.51
CA PHE A 38 12.10 -5.08 4.12
C PHE A 38 10.98 -4.06 3.80
N VAL A 39 9.78 -4.28 4.34
CA VAL A 39 8.68 -3.31 4.25
C VAL A 39 9.06 -2.00 4.95
N GLY A 40 9.73 -2.05 6.10
CA GLY A 40 10.25 -0.87 6.79
C GLY A 40 11.24 -0.07 5.92
N LEU A 41 12.16 -0.75 5.23
CA LEU A 41 13.06 -0.09 4.28
C LEU A 41 12.29 0.59 3.14
N LEU A 42 11.32 -0.11 2.55
CA LEU A 42 10.46 0.44 1.51
C LEU A 42 9.70 1.67 2.00
N VAL A 43 9.10 1.63 3.19
CA VAL A 43 8.41 2.77 3.80
C VAL A 43 9.34 3.98 3.92
N ASN A 44 10.56 3.81 4.42
CA ASN A 44 11.50 4.93 4.54
C ASN A 44 11.84 5.55 3.17
N LEU A 45 12.02 4.73 2.14
CA LEU A 45 12.23 5.21 0.77
C LEU A 45 11.01 5.95 0.21
N LEU A 46 9.81 5.43 0.46
CA LEU A 46 8.56 6.07 0.05
C LEU A 46 8.34 7.41 0.76
N LEU A 47 8.69 7.51 2.04
CA LEU A 47 8.64 8.77 2.79
C LEU A 47 9.58 9.81 2.18
N LEU A 48 10.82 9.44 1.87
CA LEU A 48 11.77 10.32 1.19
C LEU A 48 11.24 10.75 -0.19
N ALA A 49 10.71 9.82 -0.98
CA ALA A 49 10.12 10.11 -2.28
C ALA A 49 8.89 11.03 -2.17
N SER A 50 8.06 10.87 -1.14
CA SER A 50 6.90 11.73 -0.92
C SER A 50 7.33 13.18 -0.68
N MET A 51 8.37 13.41 0.12
CA MET A 51 8.83 14.76 0.47
C MET A 51 9.50 15.51 -0.69
N ALA A 52 10.06 14.81 -1.68
CA ALA A 52 10.86 15.40 -2.75
C ALA A 52 10.04 15.95 -3.94
N ASN A 53 8.75 15.65 -4.04
CA ASN A 53 7.95 15.89 -5.25
C ASN A 53 6.91 17.01 -5.08
N PHE A 54 6.52 17.65 -6.19
CA PHE A 54 5.52 18.72 -6.29
C PHE A 54 4.06 18.21 -6.36
N ALA A 55 3.83 16.94 -6.05
CA ALA A 55 2.54 16.27 -6.18
C ALA A 55 1.85 16.08 -4.81
N TRP A 56 1.90 17.07 -3.92
CA TRP A 56 1.16 17.00 -2.64
C TRP A 56 -0.27 17.50 -2.79
N LEU A 57 -0.42 18.66 -3.43
CA LEU A 57 -1.69 19.31 -3.66
C LEU A 57 -1.74 19.85 -5.08
N LYS A 58 -2.86 19.63 -5.76
CA LYS A 58 -3.21 20.29 -7.01
C LYS A 58 -4.39 21.21 -6.78
N ALA A 59 -4.31 22.41 -7.34
CA ALA A 59 -5.36 23.41 -7.21
C ALA A 59 -5.32 24.40 -8.37
N THR A 60 -6.32 25.27 -8.46
CA THR A 60 -6.30 26.41 -9.39
C THR A 60 -6.05 27.70 -8.62
N ALA A 61 -4.91 28.32 -8.91
CA ALA A 61 -4.56 29.64 -8.41
C ALA A 61 -5.00 30.74 -9.38
N LEU A 62 -5.20 31.94 -8.88
CA LEU A 62 -5.57 33.12 -9.66
C LEU A 62 -4.48 34.19 -9.59
N ASN A 63 -4.19 34.82 -10.72
CA ASN A 63 -3.37 36.02 -10.77
C ASN A 63 -4.02 37.01 -11.74
N ARG A 64 -4.46 38.16 -11.24
CA ARG A 64 -5.14 39.23 -12.01
C ARG A 64 -6.32 38.73 -12.87
N GLY A 65 -7.04 37.74 -12.35
CA GLY A 65 -8.22 37.15 -12.97
C GLY A 65 -7.93 35.98 -13.92
N GLN A 66 -6.65 35.64 -14.17
CA GLN A 66 -6.27 34.49 -14.97
C GLN A 66 -6.07 33.24 -14.08
N PRO A 67 -6.70 32.10 -14.42
CA PRO A 67 -6.50 30.85 -13.70
C PRO A 67 -5.22 30.14 -14.14
N PHE A 68 -4.47 29.65 -13.16
CA PHE A 68 -3.26 28.84 -13.35
C PHE A 68 -3.39 27.55 -12.55
N THR A 69 -3.08 26.41 -13.16
CA THR A 69 -2.98 25.14 -12.43
C THR A 69 -1.71 25.17 -11.59
N ALA A 70 -1.87 24.96 -10.29
CA ALA A 70 -0.81 24.99 -9.30
C ALA A 70 -0.59 23.60 -8.71
N TYR A 71 0.67 23.14 -8.73
CA TYR A 71 1.15 21.90 -8.13
C TYR A 71 2.06 22.25 -6.97
N LEU A 72 1.61 21.97 -5.74
CA LEU A 72 2.33 22.32 -4.53
C LEU A 72 3.16 21.12 -4.08
N SER A 73 4.42 21.39 -3.75
CA SER A 73 5.19 20.58 -2.83
C SER A 73 4.94 21.05 -1.39
N LEU A 74 5.67 20.49 -0.43
CA LEU A 74 5.58 20.89 0.96
C LEU A 74 6.11 22.31 1.23
N THR A 75 6.95 22.87 0.36
CA THR A 75 7.59 24.18 0.58
C THR A 75 7.46 25.13 -0.59
N ASN A 76 7.22 24.60 -1.80
CA ASN A 76 7.26 25.33 -3.05
C ASN A 76 6.01 25.03 -3.88
N VAL A 77 5.76 25.81 -4.92
CA VAL A 77 4.71 25.60 -5.89
C VAL A 77 5.25 25.79 -7.30
N GLN A 78 4.76 24.95 -8.21
CA GLN A 78 4.98 25.06 -9.66
C GLN A 78 3.63 25.29 -10.35
N PHE A 79 3.63 26.12 -11.38
CA PHE A 79 2.46 26.46 -12.17
C PHE A 79 2.60 25.92 -13.60
N GLY A 80 1.49 25.44 -14.15
CA GLY A 80 1.38 25.04 -15.55
C GLY A 80 0.77 23.66 -15.73
N THR A 81 1.10 22.99 -16.84
CA THR A 81 0.66 21.61 -17.07
C THR A 81 1.61 20.62 -16.40
N ALA A 82 1.11 19.47 -15.96
CA ALA A 82 1.95 18.43 -15.34
C ALA A 82 3.10 17.97 -16.26
N SER A 83 2.96 18.12 -17.58
CA SER A 83 3.96 17.79 -18.59
C SER A 83 4.95 18.91 -18.92
N ASN A 84 4.60 20.19 -18.68
CA ASN A 84 5.51 21.32 -18.91
C ASN A 84 5.25 22.49 -17.94
N PRO A 85 5.68 22.38 -16.67
CA PRO A 85 5.35 23.33 -15.59
C PRO A 85 6.26 24.57 -15.53
N THR A 86 6.92 24.96 -16.62
CA THR A 86 8.02 25.96 -16.54
C THR A 86 7.62 27.36 -16.99
N VAL A 87 6.80 27.49 -18.04
CA VAL A 87 6.44 28.80 -18.61
C VAL A 87 5.50 29.58 -17.70
N ASP A 88 4.47 28.92 -17.19
CA ASP A 88 3.49 29.56 -16.31
C ASP A 88 4.09 29.89 -14.94
N SER A 89 5.00 29.05 -14.44
CA SER A 89 5.79 29.35 -13.25
C SER A 89 6.64 30.60 -13.42
N TYR A 90 7.29 30.77 -14.57
CA TYR A 90 8.08 31.97 -14.84
C TYR A 90 7.23 33.25 -14.81
N ILE A 91 6.04 33.19 -15.40
CA ILE A 91 5.09 34.31 -15.46
C ILE A 91 4.53 34.62 -14.06
N PHE A 92 4.10 33.60 -13.32
CA PHE A 92 3.49 33.77 -12.00
C PHE A 92 4.52 34.19 -10.94
N CYS A 93 5.73 33.62 -11.00
CA CYS A 93 6.79 33.83 -10.01
C CYS A 93 7.70 35.05 -10.29
N GLY A 94 7.43 35.83 -11.34
CA GLY A 94 8.18 37.06 -11.61
C GLY A 94 9.58 36.83 -12.21
N GLY A 95 9.75 35.78 -13.01
CA GLY A 95 10.78 35.73 -14.05
C GLY A 95 12.20 35.31 -13.65
N LYS A 96 12.40 34.65 -12.50
CA LYS A 96 13.73 34.22 -12.05
C LYS A 96 13.88 32.75 -11.68
N LYS A 97 12.80 31.99 -11.57
CA LYS A 97 12.80 30.57 -11.14
C LYS A 97 11.68 29.78 -11.82
N ASN A 98 11.87 28.47 -11.90
CA ASN A 98 10.86 27.52 -12.38
C ASN A 98 9.81 27.17 -11.30
N ASP A 99 9.96 27.71 -10.09
CA ASP A 99 9.06 27.51 -8.95
C ASP A 99 9.06 28.72 -8.00
N CYS A 100 7.99 28.85 -7.21
CA CYS A 100 7.83 29.85 -6.16
C CYS A 100 7.93 29.16 -4.79
N SER A 101 8.54 29.79 -3.78
CA SER A 101 8.40 29.29 -2.41
C SER A 101 7.06 29.72 -1.83
N LEU A 102 6.40 28.83 -1.08
CA LEU A 102 5.15 29.15 -0.38
C LEU A 102 5.36 30.29 0.64
N GLY A 103 6.55 30.35 1.24
CA GLY A 103 6.96 31.46 2.11
C GLY A 103 6.99 32.80 1.37
N SER A 104 7.50 32.85 0.13
CA SER A 104 7.49 34.10 -0.64
C SER A 104 6.09 34.52 -1.05
N LEU A 105 5.22 33.55 -1.40
CA LEU A 105 3.83 33.83 -1.75
C LEU A 105 2.99 34.29 -0.56
N CYS A 106 3.24 33.74 0.63
CA CYS A 106 2.64 34.20 1.89
C CYS A 106 3.11 35.61 2.30
N ALA A 107 4.31 36.02 1.87
CA ALA A 107 4.83 37.36 2.13
C ALA A 107 4.46 38.40 1.05
N MET A 108 3.68 38.01 0.02
CA MET A 108 3.26 38.94 -1.02
C MET A 108 2.24 39.96 -0.49
N THR A 109 2.32 41.18 -1.01
CA THR A 109 1.31 42.20 -0.74
C THR A 109 -0.04 41.76 -1.32
N PRO A 110 -1.13 41.82 -0.54
CA PRO A 110 -2.46 41.49 -1.04
C PRO A 110 -2.82 42.34 -2.25
N ASP A 111 -3.30 41.70 -3.31
CA ASP A 111 -3.88 42.39 -4.45
C ASP A 111 -5.35 42.70 -4.12
N PRO A 112 -5.74 43.99 -4.00
CA PRO A 112 -7.09 44.37 -3.62
C PRO A 112 -8.11 44.17 -4.76
N SER A 113 -7.65 43.79 -5.96
CA SER A 113 -8.51 43.66 -7.12
C SER A 113 -9.54 42.53 -6.96
N LYS A 114 -10.79 42.88 -7.25
CA LYS A 114 -11.95 41.98 -7.16
C LYS A 114 -12.74 42.01 -8.46
N TRP A 115 -13.49 40.94 -8.70
CA TRP A 115 -14.57 40.89 -9.67
C TRP A 115 -15.78 41.66 -9.14
N ASP A 116 -16.74 41.99 -10.01
CA ASP A 116 -17.92 42.78 -9.66
C ASP A 116 -18.83 42.08 -8.63
N ASN A 117 -18.76 40.74 -8.58
CA ASN A 117 -19.44 39.92 -7.57
C ASN A 117 -18.70 39.86 -6.22
N GLY A 118 -17.58 40.59 -6.07
CA GLY A 118 -16.79 40.66 -4.84
C GLY A 118 -15.72 39.56 -4.69
N SER A 119 -15.65 38.59 -5.61
CA SER A 119 -14.63 37.54 -5.58
C SER A 119 -13.23 38.10 -5.89
N PRO A 120 -12.17 37.65 -5.21
CA PRO A 120 -10.81 38.15 -5.46
C PRO A 120 -10.32 37.73 -6.86
N LYS A 121 -9.60 38.64 -7.53
CA LYS A 121 -8.97 38.36 -8.84
C LYS A 121 -7.62 37.66 -8.72
N SER A 122 -7.04 37.63 -7.53
CA SER A 122 -5.77 36.98 -7.25
C SER A 122 -5.92 36.07 -6.03
N THR A 123 -5.16 34.99 -5.96
CA THR A 123 -5.20 34.06 -4.82
C THR A 123 -4.95 34.82 -3.51
N PRO A 124 -5.84 34.69 -2.50
CA PRO A 124 -5.64 35.33 -1.20
C PRO A 124 -4.33 34.90 -0.54
N VAL A 125 -3.62 35.86 0.05
CA VAL A 125 -2.36 35.61 0.78
C VAL A 125 -2.56 34.59 1.90
N GLU A 126 -3.71 34.62 2.57
CA GLU A 126 -4.08 33.68 3.62
C GLU A 126 -4.07 32.21 3.16
N ALA A 127 -4.48 31.95 1.91
CA ALA A 127 -4.47 30.60 1.34
C ALA A 127 -3.03 30.10 1.13
N TRP A 128 -2.13 30.98 0.65
CA TRP A 128 -0.70 30.67 0.53
C TRP A 128 -0.05 30.43 1.90
N CYS A 129 -0.40 31.23 2.90
CA CYS A 129 0.09 31.06 4.26
C CYS A 129 -0.45 29.79 4.93
N ALA A 130 -1.71 29.41 4.67
CA ALA A 130 -2.28 28.14 5.13
C ALA A 130 -1.54 26.95 4.51
N ALA A 131 -1.38 26.95 3.19
CA ALA A 131 -0.62 25.91 2.48
C ALA A 131 0.84 25.82 2.96
N GLY A 132 1.51 26.96 3.15
CA GLY A 132 2.88 27.01 3.68
C GLY A 132 3.00 26.47 5.10
N ARG A 133 2.04 26.78 5.99
CA ARG A 133 2.01 26.20 7.35
C ARG A 133 1.75 24.70 7.33
N ALA A 134 0.76 24.24 6.55
CA ALA A 134 0.46 22.82 6.38
C ALA A 134 1.70 22.03 5.92
N GLY A 135 2.36 22.54 4.87
CA GLY A 135 3.57 21.94 4.32
C GLY A 135 4.75 21.93 5.30
N ALA A 136 5.01 23.04 6.01
CA ALA A 136 6.08 23.12 7.01
C ALA A 136 5.85 22.15 8.19
N THR A 137 4.61 22.07 8.70
CA THR A 137 4.24 21.13 9.76
C THR A 137 4.40 19.68 9.31
N ALA A 138 3.93 19.34 8.10
CA ALA A 138 4.08 18.00 7.55
C ALA A 138 5.55 17.62 7.35
N VAL A 139 6.38 18.49 6.74
CA VAL A 139 7.83 18.25 6.59
C VAL A 139 8.50 17.97 7.92
N GLY A 140 8.22 18.80 8.94
CA GLY A 140 8.80 18.62 10.27
C GLY A 140 8.45 17.26 10.87
N LEU A 141 7.17 16.87 10.79
CA LEU A 141 6.71 15.58 11.31
C LEU A 141 7.27 14.39 10.51
N LEU A 142 7.41 14.50 9.19
CA LEU A 142 7.96 13.44 8.35
C LEU A 142 9.46 13.24 8.58
N TRP A 143 10.24 14.32 8.76
CA TRP A 143 11.63 14.21 9.18
C TRP A 143 11.77 13.58 10.56
N LEU A 144 10.89 13.95 11.51
CA LEU A 144 10.84 13.30 12.81
C LEU A 144 10.45 11.82 12.70
N ALA A 145 9.58 11.45 11.73
CA ALA A 145 9.14 10.08 11.49
C ALA A 145 10.24 9.17 10.92
N LEU A 146 11.20 9.73 10.17
CA LEU A 146 12.33 8.96 9.65
C LEU A 146 13.21 8.36 10.76
N ILE A 147 13.34 9.03 11.92
CA ILE A 147 14.15 8.54 13.04
C ILE A 147 13.60 7.21 13.59
N PRO A 148 12.35 7.11 14.08
CA PRO A 148 11.77 5.85 14.48
C PRO A 148 11.58 4.90 13.29
N GLY A 149 11.42 5.39 12.05
CA GLY A 149 11.34 4.55 10.86
C GLY A 149 12.62 3.77 10.56
N LEU A 150 13.77 4.42 10.64
CA LEU A 150 15.08 3.78 10.51
C LEU A 150 15.37 2.85 11.69
N ALA A 151 15.06 3.30 12.91
CA ALA A 151 15.23 2.48 14.12
C ALA A 151 14.35 1.22 14.08
N ALA A 152 13.07 1.34 13.72
CA ALA A 152 12.14 0.22 13.57
C ALA A 152 12.67 -0.79 12.54
N THR A 153 13.13 -0.32 11.39
CA THR A 153 13.69 -1.16 10.32
C THR A 153 14.95 -1.89 10.80
N ALA A 154 15.90 -1.17 11.38
CA ALA A 154 17.17 -1.72 11.85
C ALA A 154 16.97 -2.73 12.98
N PHE A 155 16.21 -2.39 14.01
CA PHE A 155 15.95 -3.30 15.14
C PHE A 155 15.15 -4.53 14.71
N THR A 156 14.18 -4.38 13.80
CA THR A 156 13.45 -5.54 13.27
C THR A 156 14.37 -6.46 12.45
N ALA A 157 15.25 -5.89 11.61
CA ALA A 157 16.22 -6.66 10.83
C ALA A 157 17.22 -7.40 11.74
N LEU A 158 17.75 -6.72 12.75
CA LEU A 158 18.66 -7.32 13.74
C LEU A 158 17.96 -8.43 14.52
N TYR A 159 16.68 -8.24 14.89
CA TYR A 159 15.89 -9.27 15.55
C TYR A 159 15.68 -10.50 14.66
N ALA A 160 15.36 -10.30 13.38
CA ALA A 160 15.21 -11.38 12.40
C ALA A 160 16.51 -12.18 12.18
N ALA A 161 17.66 -11.50 12.28
CA ALA A 161 18.97 -12.07 12.04
C ALA A 161 19.66 -12.62 13.31
N LYS A 162 19.00 -12.62 14.47
CA LYS A 162 19.58 -13.09 15.75
C LYS A 162 20.17 -14.50 15.71
N GLU A 163 19.66 -15.37 14.83
CA GLU A 163 20.14 -16.74 14.68
C GLU A 163 21.43 -16.86 13.86
N ILE A 164 21.87 -15.78 13.20
CA ILE A 164 23.14 -15.74 12.46
C ILE A 164 24.30 -15.57 13.45
N PRO A 165 25.38 -16.37 13.38
CA PRO A 165 26.45 -16.38 14.39
C PRO A 165 27.11 -15.02 14.65
N MET A 166 27.27 -14.18 13.62
CA MET A 166 27.85 -12.83 13.74
C MET A 166 26.92 -11.87 14.49
N VAL A 167 25.62 -11.90 14.18
CA VAL A 167 24.60 -11.06 14.82
C VAL A 167 24.30 -11.55 16.23
N ALA A 168 24.31 -12.86 16.45
CA ALA A 168 24.20 -13.46 17.78
C ALA A 168 25.31 -12.97 18.72
N LYS A 169 26.56 -12.86 18.25
CA LYS A 169 27.67 -12.31 19.04
C LYS A 169 27.47 -10.83 19.37
N MET A 170 27.00 -10.02 18.43
CA MET A 170 26.66 -8.62 18.68
C MET A 170 25.48 -8.48 19.65
N ALA A 171 24.42 -9.27 19.47
CA ALA A 171 23.26 -9.30 20.34
C ALA A 171 23.66 -9.70 21.77
N GLN A 172 24.49 -10.73 21.95
CA GLN A 172 25.00 -11.13 23.26
C GLN A 172 25.89 -10.06 23.92
N GLN A 173 26.67 -9.31 23.14
CA GLN A 173 27.45 -8.18 23.67
C GLN A 173 26.53 -7.04 24.14
N ILE A 174 25.46 -6.74 23.39
CA ILE A 174 24.47 -5.72 23.74
C ILE A 174 23.64 -6.15 24.96
N GLU A 175 23.20 -7.40 25.00
CA GLU A 175 22.43 -7.98 26.10
C GLU A 175 23.24 -8.01 27.41
N LYS A 176 24.52 -8.37 27.35
CA LYS A 176 25.41 -8.36 28.53
C LYS A 176 25.85 -6.96 28.94
N GLY A 177 25.99 -6.02 28.00
CA GLY A 177 26.43 -4.65 28.28
C GLY A 177 25.32 -3.74 28.82
N PHE A 178 24.09 -3.91 28.36
CA PHE A 178 22.95 -3.05 28.71
C PHE A 178 21.82 -3.76 29.48
N GLY A 179 21.92 -5.08 29.69
CA GLY A 179 20.91 -5.85 30.43
C GLY A 179 19.58 -6.02 29.69
N PHE A 180 19.55 -5.87 28.37
CA PHE A 180 18.32 -6.01 27.59
C PHE A 180 17.81 -7.45 27.58
N THR A 181 16.66 -7.70 28.21
CA THR A 181 15.94 -8.98 28.07
C THR A 181 15.26 -9.08 26.69
N ASP A 182 14.97 -10.29 26.21
CA ASP A 182 14.25 -10.49 24.93
C ASP A 182 12.91 -9.74 24.90
N TYR A 183 12.21 -9.71 26.05
CA TYR A 183 10.97 -8.96 26.20
C TYR A 183 11.16 -7.45 26.01
N MET A 184 12.25 -6.88 26.55
CA MET A 184 12.55 -5.46 26.34
C MET A 184 12.88 -5.14 24.88
N GLN A 185 13.59 -6.02 24.18
CA GLN A 185 13.90 -5.82 22.76
C GLN A 185 12.64 -5.85 21.89
N LYS A 186 11.72 -6.79 22.13
CA LYS A 186 10.40 -6.84 21.49
C LYS A 186 9.60 -5.55 21.76
N GLY A 187 9.61 -5.08 23.01
CA GLY A 187 8.97 -3.84 23.41
C GLY A 187 9.52 -2.62 22.66
N ILE A 188 10.85 -2.48 22.57
CA ILE A 188 11.50 -1.38 21.84
C ILE A 188 11.11 -1.39 20.36
N ILE A 189 11.14 -2.57 19.71
CA ILE A 189 10.73 -2.71 18.32
C ILE A 189 9.30 -2.22 18.13
N CYS A 190 8.37 -2.70 18.96
CA CYS A 190 6.97 -2.28 18.90
C CYS A 190 6.79 -0.78 19.15
N CYS A 191 7.52 -0.22 20.11
CA CYS A 191 7.53 1.23 20.38
C CYS A 191 8.05 2.04 19.19
N CYS A 192 9.08 1.58 18.46
CA CYS A 192 9.56 2.27 17.27
C CYS A 192 8.53 2.22 16.14
N TRP A 193 7.87 1.09 15.91
CA TRP A 193 6.79 0.96 14.93
C TRP A 193 5.57 1.82 15.28
N ALA A 194 5.14 1.84 16.55
CA ALA A 194 4.07 2.71 17.04
C ALA A 194 4.47 4.20 16.96
N ALA A 195 5.73 4.50 17.28
CA ALA A 195 6.48 5.72 17.02
C ALA A 195 6.20 6.30 15.63
N LEU A 196 6.65 5.53 14.63
CA LEU A 196 6.49 5.82 13.23
C LEU A 196 5.01 5.97 12.85
N TRP A 197 4.17 5.03 13.25
CA TRP A 197 2.73 5.03 12.96
C TRP A 197 2.06 6.33 13.42
N LEU A 198 2.31 6.75 14.67
CA LEU A 198 1.72 7.95 15.25
C LEU A 198 2.18 9.21 14.52
N LEU A 199 3.46 9.32 14.21
CA LEU A 199 3.99 10.48 13.50
C LEU A 199 3.43 10.59 12.08
N LEU A 200 3.29 9.46 11.36
CA LEU A 200 2.64 9.45 10.04
C LEU A 200 1.16 9.83 10.14
N PHE A 201 0.44 9.30 11.13
CA PHE A 201 -0.96 9.64 11.38
C PHE A 201 -1.16 11.12 11.65
N VAL A 202 -0.34 11.70 12.55
CA VAL A 202 -0.40 13.12 12.90
C VAL A 202 0.03 13.99 11.72
N ALA A 203 1.05 13.59 10.94
CA ALA A 203 1.48 14.32 9.75
C ALA A 203 0.35 14.43 8.71
N MET A 204 -0.30 13.31 8.38
CA MET A 204 -1.43 13.30 7.45
C MET A 204 -2.60 14.13 7.97
N THR A 205 -2.95 13.96 9.24
CA THR A 205 -4.11 14.64 9.85
C THR A 205 -3.88 16.14 9.91
N MET A 206 -2.71 16.58 10.38
CA MET A 206 -2.37 18.00 10.45
C MET A 206 -2.31 18.62 9.05
N TYR A 207 -1.71 17.93 8.08
CA TYR A 207 -1.70 18.44 6.70
C TYR A 207 -3.13 18.62 6.16
N ALA A 208 -3.97 17.59 6.26
CA ALA A 208 -5.35 17.62 5.77
C ALA A 208 -6.23 18.66 6.47
N LEU A 209 -5.99 18.95 7.75
CA LEU A 209 -6.73 19.98 8.51
C LEU A 209 -6.27 21.41 8.22
N MET A 210 -5.03 21.60 7.75
CA MET A 210 -4.41 22.93 7.60
C MET A 210 -4.37 23.43 6.16
N ILE A 211 -4.57 22.55 5.16
CA ILE A 211 -4.66 22.98 3.75
C ILE A 211 -5.88 23.88 3.55
N PRO A 212 -5.78 24.89 2.66
CA PRO A 212 -6.94 25.71 2.30
C PRO A 212 -7.91 24.92 1.42
N ASP A 213 -9.22 25.19 1.53
CA ASP A 213 -10.25 24.56 0.68
C ASP A 213 -10.12 24.94 -0.80
N THR A 214 -9.53 26.10 -1.08
CA THR A 214 -9.32 26.65 -2.43
C THR A 214 -8.09 27.57 -2.48
N LEU A 215 -7.45 27.66 -3.65
CA LEU A 215 -6.46 28.69 -3.96
C LEU A 215 -7.07 29.87 -4.74
N GLY A 216 -8.38 30.08 -4.62
CA GLY A 216 -9.11 31.18 -5.23
C GLY A 216 -10.08 30.74 -6.33
N TRP A 217 -9.88 29.55 -6.90
CA TRP A 217 -10.84 28.94 -7.82
C TRP A 217 -10.84 27.43 -7.69
N GLY A 218 -12.03 26.81 -7.75
CA GLY A 218 -12.19 25.36 -7.68
C GLY A 218 -11.81 24.76 -6.32
N VAL A 219 -11.88 23.44 -6.27
CA VAL A 219 -11.49 22.64 -5.08
C VAL A 219 -10.02 22.25 -5.16
N VAL A 220 -9.41 22.04 -3.99
CA VAL A 220 -8.09 21.43 -3.90
C VAL A 220 -8.18 19.91 -4.00
N GLU A 221 -7.21 19.30 -4.67
CA GLU A 221 -7.09 17.86 -4.86
C GLU A 221 -5.78 17.37 -4.24
N LEU A 222 -5.84 16.31 -3.44
CA LEU A 222 -4.65 15.64 -2.90
C LEU A 222 -4.03 14.75 -3.98
N GLU A 223 -2.73 14.89 -4.19
CA GLU A 223 -2.02 14.26 -5.30
C GLU A 223 -1.13 13.08 -4.84
N ALA A 224 -0.40 12.49 -5.80
CA ALA A 224 0.34 11.25 -5.62
C ALA A 224 1.33 11.24 -4.44
N SER A 225 2.01 12.34 -4.09
CA SER A 225 2.92 12.38 -2.93
C SER A 225 2.18 12.19 -1.61
N PHE A 226 1.02 12.83 -1.44
CA PHE A 226 0.15 12.58 -0.29
C PHE A 226 -0.39 11.14 -0.33
N GLY A 227 -0.66 10.63 -1.52
CA GLY A 227 -0.88 9.21 -1.82
C GLY A 227 0.18 8.26 -1.28
N LEU A 228 1.45 8.53 -1.56
CA LEU A 228 2.58 7.74 -1.08
C LEU A 228 2.65 7.74 0.45
N LEU A 229 2.31 8.86 1.09
CA LEU A 229 2.22 8.93 2.55
C LEU A 229 1.08 8.05 3.09
N ARG A 230 -0.12 8.10 2.48
CA ARG A 230 -1.24 7.20 2.83
C ARG A 230 -0.86 5.73 2.67
N PHE A 231 -0.22 5.38 1.56
CA PHE A 231 0.25 4.02 1.31
C PHE A 231 1.30 3.58 2.34
N SER A 232 2.25 4.46 2.67
CA SER A 232 3.25 4.22 3.72
C SER A 232 2.61 3.96 5.08
N PHE A 233 1.58 4.74 5.45
CA PHE A 233 0.83 4.54 6.67
C PHE A 233 0.12 3.18 6.74
N VAL A 234 -0.48 2.72 5.63
CA VAL A 234 -1.11 1.41 5.54
C VAL A 234 -0.08 0.29 5.68
N LEU A 235 1.06 0.40 5.00
CA LEU A 235 2.16 -0.56 5.14
C LEU A 235 2.65 -0.63 6.58
N VAL A 236 2.84 0.51 7.23
CA VAL A 236 3.26 0.58 8.65
C VAL A 236 2.22 -0.05 9.57
N SER A 237 0.92 0.19 9.31
CA SER A 237 -0.16 -0.39 10.10
C SER A 237 -0.20 -1.91 10.00
N LEU A 238 -0.13 -2.45 8.77
CA LEU A 238 -0.15 -3.89 8.52
C LEU A 238 1.12 -4.56 9.04
N ALA A 239 2.29 -4.01 8.72
CA ALA A 239 3.56 -4.57 9.14
C ALA A 239 3.75 -4.52 10.66
N GLY A 240 3.38 -3.41 11.30
CA GLY A 240 3.39 -3.27 12.76
C GLY A 240 2.44 -4.26 13.44
N ALA A 241 1.22 -4.45 12.91
CA ALA A 241 0.28 -5.43 13.43
C ALA A 241 0.80 -6.86 13.32
N VAL A 242 1.24 -7.28 12.12
CA VAL A 242 1.80 -8.62 11.87
C VAL A 242 3.02 -8.89 12.73
N LEU A 243 3.91 -7.90 12.88
CA LEU A 243 5.09 -8.00 13.72
C LEU A 243 4.73 -8.16 15.18
N THR A 244 3.82 -7.34 15.71
CA THR A 244 3.39 -7.43 17.11
C THR A 244 2.75 -8.79 17.39
N MET A 245 1.86 -9.25 16.51
CA MET A 245 1.23 -10.56 16.62
C MET A 245 2.26 -11.69 16.64
N THR A 246 3.31 -11.58 15.83
CA THR A 246 4.38 -12.59 15.73
C THR A 246 5.32 -12.56 16.93
N LEU A 247 5.79 -11.38 17.34
CA LEU A 247 6.73 -11.21 18.45
C LEU A 247 6.17 -11.68 19.79
N PHE A 248 4.86 -11.50 20.00
CA PHE A 248 4.15 -11.91 21.20
C PHE A 248 3.39 -13.23 21.04
N SER A 249 3.53 -13.94 19.91
CA SER A 249 2.87 -15.23 19.64
C SER A 249 1.36 -15.20 19.89
N LEU A 250 0.72 -14.09 19.50
CA LEU A 250 -0.72 -13.84 19.75
C LEU A 250 -1.62 -14.61 18.79
N TRP A 251 -1.10 -15.07 17.66
CA TRP A 251 -1.81 -15.96 16.74
C TRP A 251 -1.33 -17.39 16.92
N LYS A 252 -2.28 -18.34 16.92
CA LYS A 252 -1.97 -19.75 16.83
C LYS A 252 -1.35 -20.00 15.46
N SER A 253 -0.10 -20.46 15.43
CA SER A 253 0.63 -20.83 14.22
C SER A 253 -0.12 -21.87 13.37
N GLU A 254 -0.96 -22.68 14.00
CA GLU A 254 -1.82 -23.69 13.39
C GLU A 254 -2.74 -23.09 12.32
N ASN A 255 -3.50 -22.02 12.60
CA ASN A 255 -4.46 -21.48 11.65
C ASN A 255 -3.81 -20.90 10.37
N VAL A 256 -2.66 -20.24 10.51
CA VAL A 256 -1.92 -19.68 9.36
C VAL A 256 -1.22 -20.79 8.57
N ALA A 257 -0.68 -21.79 9.27
CA ALA A 257 -0.07 -22.95 8.65
C ALA A 257 -1.10 -23.79 7.90
N GLU A 258 -2.31 -23.95 8.44
CA GLU A 258 -3.44 -24.66 7.81
C GLU A 258 -3.87 -23.95 6.52
N ALA A 259 -4.10 -22.64 6.57
CA ALA A 259 -4.45 -21.86 5.37
C ALA A 259 -3.35 -21.91 4.29
N TRP A 260 -2.08 -21.86 4.70
CA TRP A 260 -0.94 -21.97 3.79
C TRP A 260 -0.78 -23.37 3.21
N MET A 261 -0.94 -24.41 4.04
CA MET A 261 -0.91 -25.82 3.64
C MET A 261 -2.05 -26.14 2.67
N GLU A 262 -3.25 -25.61 2.91
CA GLU A 262 -4.38 -25.74 2.01
C GLU A 262 -4.08 -25.07 0.66
N PHE A 263 -3.50 -23.87 0.64
CA PHE A 263 -3.09 -23.21 -0.60
C PHE A 263 -1.99 -23.97 -1.37
N GLN A 264 -1.00 -24.52 -0.66
CA GLN A 264 0.10 -25.29 -1.25
C GLN A 264 -0.38 -26.63 -1.82
N SER A 265 -1.20 -27.36 -1.06
CA SER A 265 -1.75 -28.65 -1.45
C SER A 265 -2.77 -28.55 -2.59
N THR A 266 -3.40 -27.39 -2.78
CA THR A 266 -4.34 -27.16 -3.87
C THR A 266 -3.62 -27.17 -5.24
N LYS A 267 -4.14 -27.95 -6.20
CA LYS A 267 -3.60 -28.06 -7.58
C LYS A 267 -3.56 -26.70 -8.27
N LEU A 268 -2.45 -26.42 -8.97
CA LEU A 268 -2.18 -25.14 -9.66
C LEU A 268 -3.27 -24.72 -10.68
N LEU A 269 -3.93 -25.69 -11.31
CA LEU A 269 -4.99 -25.49 -12.31
C LEU A 269 -6.42 -25.62 -11.75
N SER A 270 -6.59 -25.65 -10.42
CA SER A 270 -7.92 -25.68 -9.81
C SER A 270 -8.56 -24.29 -9.79
N PHE A 271 -9.90 -24.25 -9.84
CA PHE A 271 -10.63 -22.98 -9.77
C PHE A 271 -10.49 -22.35 -8.38
N LYS A 272 -10.36 -23.17 -7.34
CA LYS A 272 -10.08 -22.71 -5.97
C LYS A 272 -8.75 -21.95 -5.87
N LYS A 273 -7.65 -22.47 -6.44
CA LYS A 273 -6.35 -21.77 -6.45
C LYS A 273 -6.38 -20.51 -7.31
N GLY A 274 -7.07 -20.55 -8.44
CA GLY A 274 -7.34 -19.37 -9.26
C GLY A 274 -8.05 -18.26 -8.47
N LEU A 275 -9.05 -18.63 -7.67
CA LEU A 275 -9.79 -17.72 -6.80
C LEU A 275 -8.89 -17.09 -5.72
N TYR A 276 -8.06 -17.87 -5.02
CA TYR A 276 -7.07 -17.33 -4.08
C TYR A 276 -6.11 -16.35 -4.73
N LEU A 277 -5.56 -16.69 -5.90
CA LEU A 277 -4.61 -15.84 -6.62
C LEU A 277 -5.28 -14.55 -7.11
N ALA A 278 -6.51 -14.63 -7.62
CA ALA A 278 -7.27 -13.47 -8.08
C ALA A 278 -7.59 -12.52 -6.92
N LEU A 279 -8.00 -13.05 -5.76
CA LEU A 279 -8.26 -12.25 -4.55
C LEU A 279 -6.99 -11.60 -4.00
N MET A 280 -5.87 -12.34 -3.97
CA MET A 280 -4.58 -11.78 -3.55
C MET A 280 -4.09 -10.69 -4.50
N LEU A 281 -4.22 -10.89 -5.82
CA LEU A 281 -3.90 -9.87 -6.80
C LEU A 281 -4.80 -8.65 -6.64
N GLN A 282 -6.11 -8.85 -6.47
CA GLN A 282 -7.04 -7.76 -6.25
C GLN A 282 -6.72 -6.99 -4.96
N LEU A 283 -6.32 -7.68 -3.89
CA LEU A 283 -5.88 -7.06 -2.64
C LEU A 283 -4.64 -6.20 -2.86
N VAL A 284 -3.64 -6.71 -3.56
CA VAL A 284 -2.43 -5.95 -3.91
C VAL A 284 -2.78 -4.70 -4.72
N LEU A 285 -3.68 -4.82 -5.70
CA LEU A 285 -4.12 -3.68 -6.50
C LEU A 285 -4.87 -2.64 -5.67
N TYR A 286 -5.78 -3.04 -4.76
CA TYR A 286 -6.43 -2.09 -3.85
C TYR A 286 -5.44 -1.44 -2.89
N LEU A 287 -4.42 -2.16 -2.40
CA LEU A 287 -3.36 -1.58 -1.59
C LEU A 287 -2.60 -0.50 -2.35
N LEU A 288 -2.27 -0.73 -3.63
CA LEU A 288 -1.66 0.29 -4.49
C LEU A 288 -2.61 1.43 -4.82
N MET A 289 -3.90 1.15 -4.98
CA MET A 289 -4.95 2.13 -5.29
C MET A 289 -5.07 3.22 -4.21
N ILE A 290 -4.72 2.91 -2.95
CA ILE A 290 -4.71 3.88 -1.82
C ILE A 290 -3.82 5.10 -2.10
N ILE A 291 -2.84 4.97 -3.00
CA ILE A 291 -2.02 6.11 -3.47
C ILE A 291 -2.91 7.17 -4.12
N ASP A 292 -3.90 6.76 -4.91
CA ASP A 292 -4.85 7.67 -5.55
C ASP A 292 -6.06 7.93 -4.65
N THR A 293 -6.82 6.88 -4.34
CA THR A 293 -8.10 6.97 -3.63
C THR A 293 -8.34 5.77 -2.71
N VAL A 294 -9.07 6.00 -1.61
CA VAL A 294 -9.51 4.91 -0.72
C VAL A 294 -10.84 4.39 -1.24
N ASP A 295 -10.83 3.16 -1.76
CA ASP A 295 -12.04 2.49 -2.25
C ASP A 295 -12.51 1.42 -1.25
N TRP A 296 -13.70 1.63 -0.70
CA TRP A 296 -14.34 0.71 0.25
C TRP A 296 -14.76 -0.62 -0.40
N SER A 297 -14.76 -0.69 -1.73
CA SER A 297 -14.96 -1.95 -2.47
C SER A 297 -13.89 -3.00 -2.15
N ALA A 298 -12.77 -2.62 -1.53
CA ALA A 298 -11.79 -3.56 -0.98
C ALA A 298 -12.40 -4.53 0.06
N LEU A 299 -13.48 -4.15 0.75
CA LEU A 299 -14.20 -5.02 1.69
C LEU A 299 -14.77 -6.27 1.02
N LEU A 300 -15.02 -6.23 -0.30
CA LEU A 300 -15.46 -7.40 -1.07
C LEU A 300 -14.45 -8.56 -0.96
N ILE A 301 -13.16 -8.25 -0.86
CA ILE A 301 -12.11 -9.27 -0.72
C ILE A 301 -12.23 -9.98 0.62
N VAL A 302 -12.53 -9.24 1.70
CA VAL A 302 -12.71 -9.81 3.03
C VAL A 302 -13.91 -10.77 3.03
N LEU A 303 -15.01 -10.39 2.39
CA LEU A 303 -16.19 -11.25 2.25
C LEU A 303 -15.91 -12.51 1.43
N ALA A 304 -15.18 -12.38 0.33
CA ALA A 304 -14.77 -13.52 -0.49
C ALA A 304 -13.77 -14.44 0.26
N GLY A 305 -12.88 -13.85 1.07
CA GLY A 305 -11.97 -14.59 1.95
C GLY A 305 -12.72 -15.39 3.02
N PHE A 306 -13.71 -14.78 3.69
CA PHE A 306 -14.57 -15.51 4.64
C PHE A 306 -15.39 -16.61 3.97
N TYR A 307 -15.84 -16.41 2.74
CA TYR A 307 -16.49 -17.47 1.97
C TYR A 307 -15.53 -18.66 1.73
N LEU A 308 -14.28 -18.39 1.32
CA LEU A 308 -13.29 -19.44 1.08
C LEU A 308 -12.94 -20.23 2.35
N ASP A 309 -12.83 -19.53 3.49
CA ASP A 309 -12.44 -20.13 4.77
C ASP A 309 -13.62 -20.85 5.46
N ALA A 310 -14.75 -20.16 5.65
CA ALA A 310 -15.90 -20.71 6.37
C ALA A 310 -16.79 -21.63 5.51
N LYS A 311 -16.56 -21.70 4.19
CA LYS A 311 -17.36 -22.46 3.20
C LYS A 311 -18.87 -22.17 3.26
N ASN A 312 -19.27 -21.00 3.78
CA ASN A 312 -20.67 -20.67 4.01
C ASN A 312 -21.26 -19.90 2.83
N ARG A 313 -22.32 -20.46 2.23
CA ARG A 313 -23.04 -19.90 1.06
C ARG A 313 -23.62 -18.50 1.30
N ASN A 314 -23.90 -18.13 2.55
CA ASN A 314 -24.42 -16.80 2.86
C ASN A 314 -23.42 -15.69 2.52
N PHE A 315 -22.12 -15.92 2.78
CA PHE A 315 -21.07 -14.96 2.41
C PHE A 315 -20.86 -14.87 0.89
N MET A 316 -21.03 -15.99 0.18
CA MET A 316 -21.01 -16.01 -1.30
C MET A 316 -22.15 -15.17 -1.88
N LEU A 317 -23.38 -15.38 -1.42
CA LEU A 317 -24.55 -14.63 -1.89
C LEU A 317 -24.40 -13.14 -1.59
N MET A 318 -23.94 -12.79 -0.39
CA MET A 318 -23.66 -11.40 -0.02
C MET A 318 -22.57 -10.79 -0.91
N TYR A 319 -21.50 -11.52 -1.20
CA TYR A 319 -20.47 -11.08 -2.15
C TYR A 319 -21.06 -10.83 -3.55
N LEU A 320 -21.89 -11.75 -4.07
CA LEU A 320 -22.49 -11.63 -5.41
C LEU A 320 -23.44 -10.42 -5.52
N VAL A 321 -24.22 -10.14 -4.48
CA VAL A 321 -25.09 -8.95 -4.45
C VAL A 321 -24.25 -7.67 -4.43
N LEU A 322 -23.25 -7.60 -3.55
CA LEU A 322 -22.43 -6.41 -3.40
C LEU A 322 -21.52 -6.16 -4.60
N VAL A 323 -20.99 -7.21 -5.24
CA VAL A 323 -20.19 -7.07 -6.46
C VAL A 323 -21.05 -6.60 -7.63
N ALA A 324 -22.32 -7.03 -7.72
CA ALA A 324 -23.24 -6.54 -8.75
C ALA A 324 -23.53 -5.03 -8.60
N VAL A 325 -23.78 -4.56 -7.38
CA VAL A 325 -23.92 -3.12 -7.07
C VAL A 325 -22.63 -2.37 -7.36
N SER A 326 -21.48 -2.93 -6.97
CA SER A 326 -20.16 -2.33 -7.21
C SER A 326 -19.85 -2.20 -8.70
N ILE A 327 -20.16 -3.21 -9.51
CA ILE A 327 -19.99 -3.19 -10.98
C ILE A 327 -20.83 -2.07 -11.61
N LEU A 328 -22.06 -1.84 -11.12
CA LEU A 328 -22.89 -0.72 -11.61
C LEU A 328 -22.21 0.63 -11.36
N PHE A 329 -21.71 0.87 -10.14
CA PHE A 329 -20.98 2.10 -9.83
C PHE A 329 -19.68 2.21 -10.61
N ASP A 330 -19.01 1.09 -10.87
CA ASP A 330 -17.81 1.07 -11.70
C ASP A 330 -18.10 1.50 -13.13
N ILE A 331 -19.20 1.02 -13.73
CA ILE A 331 -19.60 1.41 -15.09
C ILE A 331 -19.89 2.92 -15.15
N VAL A 332 -20.54 3.47 -14.13
CA VAL A 332 -20.77 4.93 -14.03
C VAL A 332 -19.45 5.69 -13.95
N LYS A 333 -18.49 5.20 -13.15
CA LYS A 333 -17.15 5.79 -13.04
C LYS A 333 -16.38 5.72 -14.36
N LEU A 334 -16.47 4.60 -15.08
CA LEU A 334 -15.86 4.43 -16.39
C LEU A 334 -16.43 5.43 -17.41
N ALA A 335 -17.75 5.62 -17.41
CA ALA A 335 -18.42 6.56 -18.30
C ALA A 335 -18.05 8.03 -18.03
N GLY A 336 -17.72 8.37 -16.78
CA GLY A 336 -17.25 9.71 -16.39
C GLY A 336 -15.75 9.93 -16.52
N MET A 337 -14.98 8.91 -16.91
CA MET A 337 -13.53 8.98 -16.97
C MET A 337 -13.07 9.77 -18.21
N PRO A 338 -12.17 10.76 -18.08
CA PRO A 338 -11.63 11.48 -19.23
C PRO A 338 -10.77 10.55 -20.10
N SER A 339 -10.43 10.98 -21.32
CA SER A 339 -9.47 10.23 -22.14
C SER A 339 -8.10 10.17 -21.47
N PHE A 340 -7.42 9.03 -21.59
CA PHE A 340 -6.08 8.82 -21.01
C PHE A 340 -5.05 9.86 -21.47
N GLU A 341 -5.20 10.41 -22.68
CA GLU A 341 -4.33 11.45 -23.23
C GLU A 341 -4.39 12.78 -22.46
N ASN A 342 -5.49 13.02 -21.74
CA ASN A 342 -5.71 14.23 -20.95
C ASN A 342 -5.42 14.05 -19.45
N MET A 343 -4.93 12.88 -19.04
CA MET A 343 -4.62 12.58 -17.64
C MET A 343 -3.19 12.91 -17.28
N THR A 344 -2.95 13.29 -16.02
CA THR A 344 -1.58 13.31 -15.48
C THR A 344 -1.05 11.87 -15.32
N PRO A 345 0.28 11.66 -15.24
CA PRO A 345 0.83 10.33 -15.00
C PRO A 345 0.28 9.62 -13.76
N GLY A 346 0.02 10.36 -12.68
CA GLY A 346 -0.59 9.84 -11.45
C GLY A 346 -2.04 9.40 -11.65
N GLN A 347 -2.85 10.22 -12.32
CA GLN A 347 -4.24 9.88 -12.65
C GLN A 347 -4.34 8.68 -13.59
N SER A 348 -3.45 8.60 -14.58
CA SER A 348 -3.36 7.47 -15.49
C SER A 348 -2.99 6.17 -14.78
N PHE A 349 -2.05 6.24 -13.81
CA PHE A 349 -1.71 5.10 -12.96
C PHE A 349 -2.91 4.62 -12.13
N GLY A 350 -3.61 5.53 -11.44
CA GLY A 350 -4.82 5.20 -10.67
C GLY A 350 -5.93 4.61 -11.54
N ALA A 351 -6.19 5.21 -12.71
CA ALA A 351 -7.14 4.69 -13.69
C ALA A 351 -6.78 3.28 -14.17
N THR A 352 -5.50 3.02 -14.44
CA THR A 352 -5.02 1.69 -14.87
C THR A 352 -5.22 0.64 -13.77
N LEU A 353 -4.84 0.95 -12.53
CA LEU A 353 -5.06 0.06 -11.39
C LEU A 353 -6.55 -0.25 -11.21
N TRP A 354 -7.39 0.78 -11.27
CA TRP A 354 -8.83 0.64 -11.15
C TRP A 354 -9.43 -0.24 -12.26
N MET A 355 -9.00 -0.06 -13.51
CA MET A 355 -9.42 -0.90 -14.64
C MET A 355 -9.05 -2.38 -14.45
N CYS A 356 -7.87 -2.64 -13.89
CA CYS A 356 -7.46 -4.00 -13.52
C CYS A 356 -8.34 -4.58 -12.41
N ILE A 357 -8.64 -3.80 -11.36
CA ILE A 357 -9.54 -4.19 -10.26
C ILE A 357 -10.94 -4.50 -10.80
N PHE A 358 -11.47 -3.63 -11.66
CA PHE A 358 -12.77 -3.79 -12.30
C PHE A 358 -12.82 -5.09 -13.11
N SER A 359 -11.81 -5.35 -13.94
CA SER A 359 -11.70 -6.58 -14.73
C SER A 359 -11.63 -7.83 -13.85
N LEU A 360 -10.91 -7.77 -12.73
CA LEU A 360 -10.80 -8.89 -11.79
C LEU A 360 -12.11 -9.26 -11.11
N LYS A 361 -13.06 -8.33 -10.93
CA LYS A 361 -14.39 -8.65 -10.36
C LYS A 361 -15.09 -9.72 -11.21
N PHE A 362 -15.04 -9.60 -12.54
CA PHE A 362 -15.61 -10.61 -13.45
C PHE A 362 -14.87 -11.94 -13.38
N VAL A 363 -13.54 -11.91 -13.32
CA VAL A 363 -12.71 -13.12 -13.19
C VAL A 363 -13.04 -13.86 -11.89
N ILE A 364 -13.20 -13.14 -10.78
CA ILE A 364 -13.52 -13.73 -9.48
C ILE A 364 -14.92 -14.34 -9.47
N VAL A 365 -15.93 -13.63 -10.00
CA VAL A 365 -17.29 -14.18 -10.16
C VAL A 365 -17.26 -15.44 -11.04
N GLY A 366 -16.49 -15.42 -12.14
CA GLY A 366 -16.28 -16.58 -13.00
C GLY A 366 -15.65 -17.76 -12.26
N PHE A 367 -14.64 -17.52 -11.43
CA PHE A 367 -14.02 -18.55 -10.60
C PHE A 367 -14.96 -19.11 -9.53
N ILE A 368 -15.76 -18.26 -8.87
CA ILE A 368 -16.78 -18.70 -7.89
C ILE A 368 -17.80 -19.62 -8.58
N PHE A 369 -18.31 -19.21 -9.75
CA PHE A 369 -19.27 -20.01 -10.50
C PHE A 369 -18.68 -21.36 -10.95
N ALA A 370 -17.46 -21.35 -11.51
CA ALA A 370 -16.77 -22.56 -11.94
C ALA A 370 -16.44 -23.49 -10.77
N TYR A 371 -16.08 -22.94 -9.61
CA TYR A 371 -15.84 -23.69 -8.38
C TYR A 371 -17.11 -24.38 -7.88
N GLU A 372 -18.23 -23.65 -7.78
CA GLU A 372 -19.52 -24.21 -7.33
C GLU A 372 -20.08 -25.27 -8.30
N THR A 373 -19.88 -25.11 -9.61
CA THR A 373 -20.41 -26.03 -10.62
C THR A 373 -19.53 -27.26 -10.83
N ARG A 374 -18.20 -27.10 -10.96
CA ARG A 374 -17.32 -28.20 -11.41
C ARG A 374 -16.61 -28.97 -10.30
N GLU A 375 -16.24 -28.32 -9.19
CA GLU A 375 -15.52 -29.01 -8.11
C GLU A 375 -16.49 -29.72 -7.15
N LYS A 376 -17.71 -29.21 -6.93
CA LYS A 376 -18.73 -29.92 -6.16
C LYS A 376 -19.25 -31.17 -6.86
N GLU A 377 -19.43 -31.14 -8.19
CA GLU A 377 -19.80 -32.33 -8.96
C GLU A 377 -18.72 -33.41 -8.90
N ALA A 378 -17.44 -33.01 -8.84
CA ALA A 378 -16.32 -33.93 -8.71
C ALA A 378 -16.19 -34.53 -7.29
N GLU A 379 -16.48 -33.77 -6.23
CA GLU A 379 -16.51 -34.29 -4.85
C GLU A 379 -17.70 -35.24 -4.63
N VAL A 380 -18.90 -34.91 -5.15
CA VAL A 380 -20.09 -35.77 -5.07
C VAL A 380 -19.93 -37.04 -5.91
N GLY A 381 -19.39 -36.93 -7.13
CA GLY A 381 -19.12 -38.08 -8.01
C GLY A 381 -17.97 -38.98 -7.54
N ALA A 382 -17.07 -38.49 -6.69
CA ALA A 382 -16.04 -39.31 -6.04
C ALA A 382 -16.60 -40.09 -4.85
N PHE A 383 -17.55 -39.51 -4.11
CA PHE A 383 -18.24 -40.18 -3.00
C PHE A 383 -19.16 -41.30 -3.50
N SER A 384 -19.90 -41.07 -4.61
CA SER A 384 -20.75 -42.10 -5.22
C SER A 384 -19.95 -43.27 -5.79
N ARG A 385 -18.76 -43.02 -6.36
CA ARG A 385 -17.85 -44.09 -6.80
C ARG A 385 -17.21 -44.87 -5.64
N PHE A 386 -17.05 -44.23 -4.48
CA PHE A 386 -16.58 -44.91 -3.28
C PHE A 386 -17.63 -45.88 -2.74
N ASP A 387 -18.91 -45.48 -2.76
CA ASP A 387 -20.04 -46.37 -2.41
C ASP A 387 -20.20 -47.51 -3.42
N GLU A 388 -20.10 -47.26 -4.73
CA GLU A 388 -20.14 -48.33 -5.76
C GLU A 388 -18.97 -49.32 -5.61
N ALA A 389 -17.75 -48.84 -5.37
CA ALA A 389 -16.59 -49.71 -5.17
C ALA A 389 -16.67 -50.52 -3.87
N GLN A 390 -17.34 -50.03 -2.82
CA GLN A 390 -17.62 -50.79 -1.59
C GLN A 390 -18.77 -51.79 -1.77
N LEU A 391 -19.71 -51.53 -2.67
CA LEU A 391 -20.77 -52.47 -3.03
C LEU A 391 -20.22 -53.64 -3.86
N ASP A 392 -19.37 -53.37 -4.87
CA ASP A 392 -18.72 -54.41 -5.68
C ASP A 392 -17.85 -55.35 -4.82
N LEU A 393 -17.09 -54.82 -3.85
CA LEU A 393 -16.29 -55.64 -2.93
C LEU A 393 -17.13 -56.51 -1.98
N ARG A 394 -18.38 -56.11 -1.72
CA ARG A 394 -19.27 -56.80 -0.78
C ARG A 394 -20.10 -57.88 -1.47
N ASP A 395 -20.38 -57.74 -2.76
CA ASP A 395 -20.98 -58.80 -3.56
C ASP A 395 -19.98 -59.94 -3.85
N ASP A 396 -18.67 -59.63 -3.93
CA ASP A 396 -17.60 -60.62 -4.03
C ASP A 396 -17.37 -61.39 -2.70
N GLU A 397 -17.55 -60.75 -1.54
CA GLU A 397 -17.43 -61.40 -0.21
C GLU A 397 -18.63 -62.30 0.17
N ILE A 398 -19.77 -62.18 -0.49
CA ILE A 398 -20.96 -63.03 -0.25
C ILE A 398 -20.96 -64.28 -1.17
N ALA A 399 -20.02 -64.36 -2.13
CA ALA A 399 -19.89 -65.43 -3.09
C ALA A 399 -18.80 -66.49 -2.78
N GLU A 400 -18.06 -66.35 -1.67
CA GLU A 400 -17.20 -67.41 -1.08
C GLU A 400 -17.87 -68.05 0.15
#